data_AF-A2DRL0-F1
#
_entry.id   AF-A2DRL0-F1
#
_cell.length_a   1.000
_cell.length_b   1.000
_cell.length_c   1.000
_cell.angle_alpha   90.00
_cell.angle_beta   90.00
_cell.angle_gamma   90.00
#
_symmetry.space_group_name_H-M   'P 1'
#
loop_
_entity.id
_entity.type
_entity.pdbx_description
1 polymer ?
#
loop_
_entity_poly.entity_id
_entity_poly.type
_entity_poly.pdbx_seq_one_letter_code
_entity_poly.pdbx_strand_id
1 'polypeptide(L)'
;MQNDWIYSNSPKTGTNEGTYLVKHKNFKISWNDHGIGLYLRVDDNTEIKGSSGRVTNGDVSISVSYKLFPDVNYINIIHTVTNNGDRNHEIDFRCFSDIDIPGSDGSRGDQCPERNIEGNRGVEFINKDRTVRFLLRDFPFVTNVDTYSYSRCPGVGPWSNCTEYKYIESGAYIYFSWQNQQIKPHESKKYSYSIGMGEYYAKIEPKQTETIDDNENITQFLYCYHIFLNCIVFIVVLK
;
A
#
# COMPACT_ATOMS: atom_id res chain seq x y z
N MET A 1 10.26 -16.24 -3.05
CA MET A 1 10.12 -15.69 -4.42
C MET A 1 10.77 -14.32 -4.41
N GLN A 2 11.60 -13.95 -5.39
CA GLN A 2 12.18 -12.60 -5.42
C GLN A 2 11.07 -11.56 -5.70
N ASN A 3 11.05 -10.47 -4.95
CA ASN A 3 10.14 -9.35 -5.18
C ASN A 3 10.67 -8.48 -6.31
N ASP A 4 9.96 -8.46 -7.44
CA ASP A 4 10.35 -7.79 -8.68
C ASP A 4 9.59 -6.47 -8.91
N TRP A 5 8.96 -5.92 -7.87
CA TRP A 5 8.30 -4.63 -7.92
C TRP A 5 9.30 -3.48 -7.84
N ILE A 6 9.07 -2.46 -8.65
CA ILE A 6 9.92 -1.28 -8.78
C ILE A 6 9.05 -0.06 -8.53
N TYR A 7 9.52 0.80 -7.63
CA TYR A 7 9.00 2.15 -7.44
C TYR A 7 9.98 3.17 -8.01
N SER A 8 9.45 4.22 -8.63
CA SER A 8 10.21 5.43 -8.92
C SER A 8 9.33 6.67 -8.83
N ASN A 9 9.93 7.81 -8.50
CA ASN A 9 9.25 9.08 -8.66
C ASN A 9 8.96 9.31 -10.15
N SER A 10 7.81 9.89 -10.48
CA SER A 10 7.48 10.17 -11.88
C SER A 10 8.50 11.19 -12.43
N PRO A 11 9.26 10.84 -13.49
CA PRO A 11 10.24 11.75 -14.09
C PRO A 11 9.57 12.80 -14.99
N LYS A 12 8.28 12.65 -15.28
CA LYS A 12 7.52 13.50 -16.20
C LYS A 12 6.58 14.42 -15.44
N THR A 13 6.60 15.69 -15.79
CA THR A 13 5.67 16.71 -15.27
C THR A 13 4.60 17.00 -16.33
N GLY A 14 3.33 17.00 -15.95
CA GLY A 14 2.23 17.26 -16.88
C GLY A 14 0.84 16.91 -16.33
N THR A 15 -0.21 17.45 -16.95
CA THR A 15 -1.61 17.25 -16.54
C THR A 15 -2.03 15.77 -16.57
N ASN A 16 -1.43 14.97 -17.44
CA ASN A 16 -1.75 13.55 -17.62
C ASN A 16 -0.78 12.58 -16.92
N GLU A 17 0.27 13.09 -16.27
CA GLU A 17 1.32 12.27 -15.65
C GLU A 17 1.03 12.04 -14.16
N GLY A 18 1.26 10.83 -13.66
CA GLY A 18 1.11 10.46 -12.27
C GLY A 18 2.17 11.09 -11.37
N THR A 19 1.94 11.04 -10.07
CA THR A 19 2.87 11.54 -9.06
C THR A 19 4.07 10.59 -8.90
N TYR A 20 3.85 9.28 -9.01
CA TYR A 20 4.88 8.25 -8.92
C TYR A 20 4.54 7.05 -9.82
N LEU A 21 5.54 6.23 -10.09
CA LEU A 21 5.44 5.03 -10.91
C LEU A 21 5.62 3.80 -10.04
N VAL A 22 4.79 2.81 -10.32
CA VAL A 22 4.96 1.44 -9.85
C VAL A 22 4.97 0.55 -11.08
N LYS A 23 5.98 -0.32 -11.19
CA LYS A 23 6.09 -1.29 -12.27
C LYS A 23 6.48 -2.64 -11.69
N HIS A 24 6.19 -3.70 -12.41
CA HIS A 24 6.84 -4.99 -12.20
C HIS A 24 7.95 -5.10 -13.24
N LYS A 25 9.11 -5.70 -12.92
CA LYS A 25 10.28 -5.83 -13.82
C LYS A 25 9.95 -6.14 -15.29
N ASN A 26 8.88 -6.90 -15.52
CA ASN A 26 8.49 -7.41 -16.83
C ASN A 26 7.33 -6.64 -17.50
N PHE A 27 6.67 -5.70 -16.80
CA PHE A 27 5.54 -4.95 -17.35
C PHE A 27 5.14 -3.70 -16.53
N LYS A 28 4.51 -2.74 -17.22
CA LYS A 28 3.85 -1.57 -16.63
C LYS A 28 2.48 -1.93 -16.05
N ILE A 29 1.99 -1.17 -15.08
CA ILE A 29 0.61 -1.33 -14.56
C ILE A 29 -0.31 -0.17 -14.92
N SER A 30 0.20 0.84 -15.62
CA SER A 30 -0.53 2.07 -15.92
C SER A 30 -0.37 2.48 -17.37
N TRP A 31 -1.43 3.06 -17.94
CA TRP A 31 -1.47 3.47 -19.34
C TRP A 31 -0.33 4.44 -19.65
N ASN A 32 0.37 4.21 -20.78
CA ASN A 32 1.52 5.01 -21.23
C ASN A 32 2.61 5.30 -20.17
N ASP A 33 2.73 4.45 -19.14
CA ASP A 33 3.59 4.71 -17.99
C ASP A 33 3.28 6.05 -17.30
N HIS A 34 2.03 6.48 -17.28
CA HIS A 34 1.63 7.68 -16.55
C HIS A 34 1.78 7.48 -15.04
N GLY A 35 1.59 6.27 -14.52
CA GLY A 35 1.71 5.99 -13.09
C GLY A 35 0.47 6.37 -12.28
N ILE A 36 0.68 6.57 -10.99
CA ILE A 36 -0.37 6.81 -10.00
C ILE A 36 -0.36 8.28 -9.61
N GLY A 37 -1.45 8.98 -9.89
CA GLY A 37 -1.67 10.36 -9.47
C GLY A 37 -2.12 10.42 -8.01
N LEU A 38 -1.49 11.28 -7.23
CA LEU A 38 -1.84 11.59 -5.85
C LEU A 38 -2.42 13.01 -5.79
N TYR A 39 -3.54 13.18 -5.09
CA TYR A 39 -4.26 14.44 -5.01
C TYR A 39 -4.61 14.74 -3.55
N LEU A 40 -4.42 15.99 -3.12
CA LEU A 40 -4.61 16.42 -1.74
C LEU A 40 -5.55 17.64 -1.66
N ARG A 41 -6.56 17.53 -0.81
CA ARG A 41 -7.41 18.62 -0.31
C ARG A 41 -7.09 18.85 1.17
N VAL A 42 -7.08 20.12 1.56
CA VAL A 42 -6.85 20.55 2.95
C VAL A 42 -7.94 21.56 3.30
N ASP A 43 -8.70 21.26 4.34
CA ASP A 43 -9.93 21.96 4.71
C ASP A 43 -10.87 22.08 3.49
N ASP A 44 -11.50 23.23 3.27
CA ASP A 44 -12.40 23.49 2.13
C ASP A 44 -11.69 23.96 0.86
N ASN A 45 -10.38 23.75 0.73
CA ASN A 45 -9.62 24.24 -0.42
C ASN A 45 -9.78 23.38 -1.68
N THR A 46 -9.34 23.94 -2.81
CA THR A 46 -9.22 23.19 -4.06
C THR A 46 -8.21 22.05 -3.91
N GLU A 47 -8.50 20.95 -4.58
CA GLU A 47 -7.60 19.80 -4.69
C GLU A 47 -6.34 20.17 -5.49
N ILE A 48 -5.17 19.74 -5.00
CA ILE A 48 -3.89 19.89 -5.68
C ILE A 48 -3.35 18.51 -6.07
N LYS A 49 -2.91 18.38 -7.33
CA LYS A 49 -2.24 17.18 -7.83
C LYS A 49 -0.75 17.22 -7.50
N GLY A 50 -0.21 16.10 -7.01
CA GLY A 50 1.20 15.92 -6.73
C GLY A 50 2.07 15.67 -7.95
N SER A 51 3.37 15.85 -7.78
CA SER A 51 4.41 15.54 -8.76
C SER A 51 5.64 14.94 -8.08
N SER A 52 6.31 13.99 -8.74
CA SER A 52 7.60 13.43 -8.29
C SER A 52 7.59 12.90 -6.85
N GLY A 53 6.60 12.07 -6.53
CA GLY A 53 6.47 11.42 -5.21
C GLY A 53 6.03 12.35 -4.08
N ARG A 54 5.56 13.57 -4.38
CA ARG A 54 5.14 14.56 -3.37
C ARG A 54 3.92 15.35 -3.81
N VAL A 55 3.14 15.83 -2.85
CA VAL A 55 2.12 16.87 -3.02
C VAL A 55 2.13 17.81 -1.82
N THR A 56 1.90 19.09 -2.04
CA THR A 56 1.80 20.10 -0.97
C THR A 56 0.61 21.00 -1.27
N ASN A 57 -0.21 21.26 -0.25
CA ASN A 57 -1.33 22.19 -0.32
C ASN A 57 -1.33 23.01 0.99
N GLY A 58 -0.95 24.29 0.90
CA GLY A 58 -0.65 25.10 2.08
C GLY A 58 0.56 24.56 2.85
N ASP A 59 0.39 24.38 4.16
CA ASP A 59 1.35 23.85 5.13
C ASP A 59 1.29 22.31 5.25
N VAL A 60 0.29 21.65 4.68
CA VAL A 60 0.21 20.18 4.64
C VAL A 60 0.90 19.63 3.40
N SER A 61 1.69 18.59 3.59
CA SER A 61 2.37 17.87 2.51
C SER A 61 2.23 16.36 2.65
N ILE A 62 2.25 15.66 1.52
CA ILE A 62 2.39 14.21 1.47
C ILE A 62 3.67 13.87 0.74
N SER A 63 4.45 12.95 1.32
CA SER A 63 5.57 12.28 0.65
C SER A 63 5.26 10.80 0.45
N VAL A 64 5.71 10.25 -0.67
CA VAL A 64 5.51 8.85 -1.04
C VAL A 64 6.81 8.10 -0.81
N SER A 65 6.72 6.98 -0.09
CA SER A 65 7.78 5.98 0.03
C SER A 65 7.20 4.58 -0.18
N TYR A 66 8.04 3.56 -0.15
CA TYR A 66 7.60 2.18 -0.35
C TYR A 66 8.39 1.19 0.51
N LYS A 67 7.79 0.02 0.71
CA LYS A 67 8.42 -1.15 1.33
C LYS A 67 8.19 -2.37 0.45
N LEU A 68 9.26 -3.12 0.19
CA LEU A 68 9.19 -4.44 -0.42
C LEU A 68 9.21 -5.50 0.68
N PHE A 69 8.51 -6.60 0.43
CA PHE A 69 8.55 -7.79 1.27
C PHE A 69 9.35 -8.88 0.55
N PRO A 70 10.43 -9.42 1.12
CA PRO A 70 11.29 -10.39 0.45
C PRO A 70 10.55 -11.65 -0.01
N ASP A 71 9.54 -12.08 0.76
CA ASP A 71 8.86 -13.36 0.56
C ASP A 71 7.48 -13.23 -0.07
N VAL A 72 7.03 -12.00 -0.35
CA VAL A 72 5.68 -11.71 -0.85
C VAL A 72 5.80 -10.83 -2.08
N ASN A 73 5.11 -11.21 -3.16
CA ASN A 73 5.16 -10.49 -4.44
C ASN A 73 4.26 -9.23 -4.44
N TYR A 74 4.47 -8.38 -3.43
CA TYR A 74 3.75 -7.13 -3.22
C TYR A 74 4.73 -6.01 -2.87
N ILE A 75 4.39 -4.81 -3.34
CA ILE A 75 4.97 -3.55 -2.90
C ILE A 75 3.93 -2.81 -2.06
N ASN A 76 4.33 -2.37 -0.86
CA ASN A 76 3.53 -1.49 -0.02
C ASN A 76 3.93 -0.04 -0.29
N ILE A 77 2.98 0.77 -0.70
CA ILE A 77 3.15 2.20 -0.93
C ILE A 77 2.68 2.93 0.33
N ILE A 78 3.50 3.86 0.81
CA ILE A 78 3.29 4.56 2.07
C ILE A 78 3.27 6.06 1.80
N HIS A 79 2.13 6.67 2.07
CA HIS A 79 1.91 8.10 2.09
C HIS A 79 2.16 8.63 3.50
N THR A 80 3.22 9.40 3.69
CA THR A 80 3.46 10.13 4.94
C THR A 80 2.92 11.54 4.78
N VAL A 81 1.79 11.81 5.44
CA VAL A 81 1.16 13.12 5.48
C VAL A 81 1.70 13.87 6.68
N THR A 82 2.21 15.08 6.45
CA THR A 82 2.79 15.94 7.48
C THR A 82 2.12 17.30 7.42
N ASN A 83 1.62 17.76 8.55
CA ASN A 83 1.23 19.15 8.75
C ASN A 83 2.45 19.92 9.25
N ASN A 84 2.95 20.88 8.48
CA ASN A 84 4.12 21.66 8.85
C ASN A 84 3.76 22.98 9.54
N GLY A 85 2.47 23.31 9.66
CA GLY A 85 1.98 24.55 10.24
C GLY A 85 1.55 24.43 11.69
N ASP A 86 0.98 25.52 12.19
CA ASP A 86 0.70 25.74 13.62
C ASP A 86 -0.77 25.52 13.99
N ARG A 87 -1.63 25.14 13.03
CA ARG A 87 -3.06 24.86 13.27
C ARG A 87 -3.46 23.44 12.89
N ASN A 88 -4.60 22.98 13.40
CA ASN A 88 -5.21 21.73 12.95
C ASN A 88 -5.74 21.89 11.52
N HIS A 89 -5.71 20.78 10.77
CA HIS A 89 -6.36 20.68 9.47
C HIS A 89 -7.20 19.41 9.37
N GLU A 90 -8.28 19.52 8.60
CA GLU A 90 -8.95 18.38 8.00
C GLU A 90 -8.36 18.12 6.62
N ILE A 91 -8.10 16.88 6.26
CA ILE A 91 -7.54 16.54 4.95
C ILE A 91 -8.30 15.40 4.30
N ASP A 92 -8.42 15.51 2.98
CA ASP A 92 -8.78 14.39 2.11
C ASP A 92 -7.66 14.19 1.10
N PHE A 93 -7.33 12.95 0.80
CA PHE A 93 -6.46 12.68 -0.32
C PHE A 93 -6.84 11.39 -1.02
N ARG A 94 -6.61 11.39 -2.33
CA ARG A 94 -6.97 10.29 -3.21
C ARG A 94 -5.85 9.92 -4.15
N CYS A 95 -5.91 8.68 -4.59
CA CYS A 95 -5.10 8.18 -5.68
C CYS A 95 -5.97 7.90 -6.90
N PHE A 96 -5.36 8.03 -8.08
CA PHE A 96 -5.95 7.63 -9.35
C PHE A 96 -4.89 6.94 -10.20
N SER A 97 -5.27 5.85 -10.87
CA SER A 97 -4.46 5.24 -11.92
C SER A 97 -5.36 4.78 -13.06
N ASP A 98 -4.96 5.14 -14.27
CA ASP A 98 -5.42 4.51 -15.50
C ASP A 98 -4.61 3.22 -15.67
N ILE A 99 -5.27 2.06 -15.73
CA ILE A 99 -4.64 0.75 -15.60
C ILE A 99 -4.40 0.15 -16.98
N ASP A 100 -3.15 -0.29 -17.20
CA ASP A 100 -2.74 -0.96 -18.43
C ASP A 100 -1.74 -2.06 -18.08
N ILE A 101 -2.24 -3.29 -18.03
CA ILE A 101 -1.45 -4.48 -17.70
C ILE A 101 -1.40 -5.35 -18.95
N PRO A 102 -0.30 -5.35 -19.72
CA PRO A 102 -0.22 -6.17 -20.92
C PRO A 102 -0.24 -7.66 -20.55
N GLY A 103 -0.84 -8.52 -21.37
CA GLY A 103 -0.79 -9.97 -21.20
C GLY A 103 0.61 -10.53 -21.52
N SER A 104 0.93 -11.76 -21.09
CA SER A 104 2.22 -12.37 -21.45
C SER A 104 2.36 -12.70 -22.93
N ASP A 105 1.24 -12.81 -23.65
CA ASP A 105 1.16 -13.02 -25.10
C ASP A 105 1.33 -11.72 -25.92
N GLY A 106 1.54 -10.58 -25.27
CA GLY A 106 1.65 -9.27 -25.92
C GLY A 106 0.30 -8.59 -26.20
N SER A 107 -0.81 -9.12 -25.68
CA SER A 107 -2.11 -8.44 -25.70
C SER A 107 -2.05 -7.08 -24.98
N ARG A 108 -2.81 -6.12 -25.51
CA ARG A 108 -2.93 -4.77 -24.92
C ARG A 108 -3.56 -4.87 -23.53
N GLY A 109 -3.11 -4.03 -22.61
CA GLY A 109 -3.53 -4.05 -21.22
C GLY A 109 -4.61 -3.05 -20.83
N ASP A 110 -5.01 -2.17 -21.75
CA ASP A 110 -5.99 -1.11 -21.56
C ASP A 110 -7.44 -1.58 -21.51
N GLN A 111 -7.66 -2.90 -21.55
CA GLN A 111 -8.99 -3.52 -21.53
C GLN A 111 -9.03 -4.70 -20.55
N CYS A 112 -8.20 -4.67 -19.51
CA CYS A 112 -8.17 -5.75 -18.53
C CYS A 112 -9.47 -5.80 -17.70
N PRO A 113 -10.16 -6.96 -17.64
CA PRO A 113 -11.25 -7.16 -16.69
C PRO A 113 -10.91 -6.76 -15.25
N GLU A 114 -11.87 -6.13 -14.60
CA GLU A 114 -11.78 -5.68 -13.21
C GLU A 114 -12.71 -6.50 -12.31
N ARG A 115 -12.25 -6.81 -11.09
CA ARG A 115 -13.05 -7.53 -10.09
C ARG A 115 -12.80 -7.00 -8.70
N ASN A 116 -13.87 -6.79 -7.94
CA ASN A 116 -13.77 -6.53 -6.50
C ASN A 116 -13.19 -7.74 -5.75
N ILE A 117 -12.25 -7.50 -4.85
CA ILE A 117 -11.78 -8.53 -3.90
C ILE A 117 -12.87 -8.72 -2.84
N GLU A 118 -13.23 -9.97 -2.57
CA GLU A 118 -14.25 -10.36 -1.59
C GLU A 118 -14.08 -9.61 -0.25
N GLY A 119 -15.19 -9.13 0.31
CA GLY A 119 -15.20 -8.31 1.52
C GLY A 119 -14.94 -6.82 1.27
N ASN A 120 -15.00 -6.35 0.02
CA ASN A 120 -14.66 -4.97 -0.35
C ASN A 120 -13.24 -4.56 0.08
N ARG A 121 -12.29 -5.47 -0.13
CA ARG A 121 -10.91 -5.30 0.34
C ARG A 121 -9.97 -4.69 -0.71
N GLY A 122 -10.45 -4.46 -1.92
CA GLY A 122 -9.64 -3.94 -3.02
C GLY A 122 -10.14 -4.40 -4.39
N VAL A 123 -9.27 -4.31 -5.39
CA VAL A 123 -9.60 -4.60 -6.80
C VAL A 123 -8.52 -5.46 -7.43
N GLU A 124 -8.94 -6.40 -8.27
CA GLU A 124 -8.09 -7.20 -9.13
C GLU A 124 -8.26 -6.77 -10.58
N PHE A 125 -7.14 -6.65 -11.29
CA PHE A 125 -7.08 -6.36 -12.71
C PHE A 125 -6.46 -7.58 -13.39
N ILE A 126 -7.21 -8.17 -14.31
CA ILE A 126 -6.89 -9.47 -14.90
C ILE A 126 -6.69 -9.28 -16.39
N ASN A 127 -5.52 -9.61 -16.92
CA ASN A 127 -5.31 -9.73 -18.36
C ASN A 127 -4.60 -11.04 -18.68
N LYS A 128 -5.32 -11.97 -19.33
CA LYS A 128 -4.85 -13.32 -19.61
C LYS A 128 -4.34 -14.02 -18.35
N ASP A 129 -3.05 -14.27 -18.28
CA ASP A 129 -2.33 -14.97 -17.21
C ASP A 129 -1.82 -14.02 -16.11
N ARG A 130 -1.99 -12.70 -16.27
CA ARG A 130 -1.52 -11.70 -15.31
C ARG A 130 -2.68 -11.18 -14.49
N THR A 131 -2.52 -11.23 -13.17
CA THR A 131 -3.44 -10.62 -12.22
C THR A 131 -2.66 -9.68 -11.31
N VAL A 132 -3.00 -8.39 -11.36
CA VAL A 132 -2.48 -7.38 -10.44
C VAL A 132 -3.59 -7.01 -9.45
N ARG A 133 -3.23 -6.92 -8.18
CA ARG A 133 -4.16 -6.66 -7.08
C ARG A 133 -3.79 -5.36 -6.40
N PHE A 134 -4.78 -4.50 -6.20
CA PHE A 134 -4.70 -3.33 -5.31
C PHE A 134 -5.41 -3.70 -4.02
N LEU A 135 -4.65 -3.79 -2.93
CA LEU A 135 -5.14 -4.13 -1.60
C LEU A 135 -5.37 -2.84 -0.81
N LEU A 136 -6.61 -2.59 -0.43
CA LEU A 136 -7.07 -1.28 0.05
C LEU A 136 -7.72 -1.32 1.44
N ARG A 137 -8.24 -2.47 1.89
CA ARG A 137 -8.79 -2.65 3.24
C ARG A 137 -8.50 -4.04 3.80
N ASP A 138 -8.40 -4.13 5.12
CA ASP A 138 -8.34 -5.38 5.90
C ASP A 138 -7.22 -6.33 5.46
N PHE A 139 -6.06 -5.75 5.13
CA PHE A 139 -4.82 -6.47 4.88
C PHE A 139 -3.70 -5.95 5.79
N PRO A 140 -2.75 -6.81 6.22
CA PRO A 140 -1.57 -6.37 6.94
C PRO A 140 -0.83 -5.25 6.20
N PHE A 141 -0.34 -4.26 6.97
CA PHE A 141 0.40 -3.10 6.46
C PHE A 141 -0.39 -2.17 5.53
N VAL A 142 -1.71 -2.32 5.43
CA VAL A 142 -2.62 -1.42 4.72
C VAL A 142 -3.40 -0.59 5.73
N THR A 143 -3.50 0.71 5.48
CA THR A 143 -4.44 1.59 6.20
C THR A 143 -5.73 1.62 5.41
N ASN A 144 -6.84 1.16 6.00
CA ASN A 144 -8.13 1.07 5.32
C ASN A 144 -8.50 2.39 4.65
N VAL A 145 -8.77 2.34 3.34
CA VAL A 145 -9.32 3.48 2.60
C VAL A 145 -10.79 3.69 2.97
N ASP A 146 -11.23 4.95 2.98
CA ASP A 146 -12.64 5.28 3.22
C ASP A 146 -13.49 4.92 2.01
N THR A 147 -13.00 5.20 0.80
CA THR A 147 -13.70 4.85 -0.43
C THR A 147 -12.75 4.30 -1.49
N TYR A 148 -13.29 3.45 -2.36
CA TYR A 148 -12.69 3.18 -3.66
C TYR A 148 -13.77 2.87 -4.70
N SER A 149 -13.46 3.19 -5.94
CA SER A 149 -14.29 2.85 -7.08
C SER A 149 -13.40 2.55 -8.28
N TYR A 150 -13.93 1.77 -9.21
CA TYR A 150 -13.22 1.36 -10.41
C TYR A 150 -14.14 1.50 -11.62
N SER A 151 -13.56 1.36 -12.80
CA SER A 151 -14.21 1.70 -14.05
C SER A 151 -15.60 1.09 -14.18
N ARG A 152 -16.51 1.81 -14.83
CA ARG A 152 -17.86 1.34 -15.21
C ARG A 152 -18.78 0.93 -14.06
N CYS A 153 -18.38 1.14 -12.81
CA CYS A 153 -19.30 1.11 -11.70
C CYS A 153 -20.26 2.32 -11.80
N PRO A 154 -21.60 2.16 -11.69
CA PRO A 154 -22.56 3.23 -11.96
C PRO A 154 -22.39 4.53 -11.16
N GLY A 155 -21.73 4.43 -9.99
CA GLY A 155 -21.38 5.56 -9.12
C GLY A 155 -19.87 5.82 -9.03
N VAL A 156 -19.09 5.43 -10.05
CA VAL A 156 -17.64 5.61 -10.08
C VAL A 156 -17.25 7.08 -9.94
N GLY A 157 -16.20 7.35 -9.16
CA GLY A 157 -15.75 8.70 -8.90
C GLY A 157 -14.59 8.79 -7.90
N PRO A 158 -13.93 9.95 -7.86
CA PRO A 158 -12.73 10.17 -7.05
C PRO A 158 -12.94 10.05 -5.53
N TRP A 159 -14.18 10.25 -5.07
CA TRP A 159 -14.56 10.33 -3.66
C TRP A 159 -15.74 9.42 -3.31
N SER A 160 -16.09 8.49 -4.19
CA SER A 160 -17.25 7.61 -4.05
C SER A 160 -16.81 6.15 -3.84
N ASN A 161 -17.64 5.40 -3.12
CA ASN A 161 -17.47 3.97 -2.99
C ASN A 161 -18.39 3.26 -3.99
N CYS A 162 -17.81 2.56 -4.96
CA CYS A 162 -18.58 1.81 -5.94
C CYS A 162 -17.84 0.49 -6.22
N THR A 163 -18.34 -0.58 -5.64
CA THR A 163 -17.68 -1.89 -5.63
C THR A 163 -18.51 -2.99 -6.30
N GLU A 164 -19.62 -2.61 -6.96
CA GLU A 164 -20.49 -3.55 -7.67
C GLU A 164 -19.72 -4.30 -8.75
N TYR A 165 -19.73 -5.62 -8.61
CA TYR A 165 -19.06 -6.53 -9.52
C TYR A 165 -19.80 -6.61 -10.85
N LYS A 166 -19.23 -6.01 -11.90
CA LYS A 166 -19.60 -6.29 -13.28
C LYS A 166 -18.33 -6.61 -14.05
N TYR A 167 -18.23 -7.84 -14.57
CA TYR A 167 -17.19 -8.21 -15.51
C TYR A 167 -17.36 -7.36 -16.78
N ILE A 168 -16.39 -6.49 -17.06
CA ILE A 168 -16.42 -5.60 -18.22
C ILE A 168 -15.03 -5.56 -18.86
N GLU A 169 -14.94 -5.96 -20.13
CA GLU A 169 -13.74 -5.83 -20.96
C GLU A 169 -13.69 -4.43 -21.60
N SER A 170 -13.35 -3.40 -20.81
CA SER A 170 -13.23 -2.00 -21.27
C SER A 170 -12.27 -1.24 -20.36
N GLY A 171 -11.61 -0.22 -20.91
CA GLY A 171 -10.81 0.81 -20.20
C GLY A 171 -10.80 0.74 -18.68
N ALA A 172 -9.69 0.25 -18.11
CA ALA A 172 -9.59 -0.03 -16.69
C ALA A 172 -8.98 1.15 -15.91
N TYR A 173 -9.56 1.53 -14.78
CA TYR A 173 -9.00 2.54 -13.89
C TYR A 173 -9.51 2.39 -12.46
N ILE A 174 -8.81 3.03 -11.52
CA ILE A 174 -9.16 2.99 -10.09
C ILE A 174 -9.03 4.36 -9.44
N TYR A 175 -9.99 4.66 -8.56
CA TYR A 175 -9.92 5.70 -7.54
C TYR A 175 -9.97 5.09 -6.16
N PHE A 176 -9.20 5.63 -5.22
CA PHE A 176 -9.34 5.32 -3.79
C PHE A 176 -8.88 6.50 -2.95
N SER A 177 -9.47 6.67 -1.75
CA SER A 177 -9.21 7.84 -0.92
C SER A 177 -9.32 7.58 0.58
N TRP A 178 -8.60 8.42 1.33
CA TRP A 178 -8.80 8.65 2.75
C TRP A 178 -9.40 10.05 2.92
N GLN A 179 -10.45 10.16 3.72
CA GLN A 179 -11.30 11.35 3.81
C GLN A 179 -11.49 11.78 5.26
N ASN A 180 -11.74 13.07 5.47
CA ASN A 180 -12.01 13.73 6.75
C ASN A 180 -10.95 13.42 7.83
N GLN A 181 -9.69 13.27 7.41
CA GLN A 181 -8.60 12.91 8.32
C GLN A 181 -8.14 14.16 9.06
N GLN A 182 -8.16 14.13 10.39
CA GLN A 182 -7.66 15.22 11.21
C GLN A 182 -6.14 15.11 11.37
N ILE A 183 -5.40 16.20 11.16
CA ILE A 183 -3.94 16.26 11.39
C ILE A 183 -3.58 17.49 12.23
N LYS A 184 -2.92 17.25 13.36
CA LYS A 184 -2.52 18.28 14.33
C LYS A 184 -1.28 19.06 13.85
N PRO A 185 -1.00 20.25 14.41
CA PRO A 185 0.24 20.98 14.16
C PRO A 185 1.47 20.08 14.31
N HIS A 186 2.37 20.16 13.32
CA HIS A 186 3.63 19.40 13.27
C HIS A 186 3.48 17.86 13.35
N GLU A 187 2.26 17.33 13.19
CA GLU A 187 2.02 15.89 13.21
C GLU A 187 2.38 15.25 11.86
N SER A 188 2.83 14.00 11.91
CA SER A 188 2.95 13.14 10.73
C SER A 188 2.15 11.86 10.91
N LYS A 189 1.32 11.52 9.93
CA LYS A 189 0.53 10.28 9.87
C LYS A 189 0.90 9.49 8.63
N LYS A 190 0.84 8.16 8.74
CA LYS A 190 1.12 7.24 7.64
C LYS A 190 -0.15 6.54 7.20
N TYR A 191 -0.35 6.51 5.89
CA TYR A 191 -1.40 5.76 5.23
C TYR A 191 -0.76 4.90 4.16
N SER A 192 -1.27 3.70 3.95
CA SER A 192 -0.63 2.77 3.05
C SER A 192 -1.61 1.86 2.33
N TYR A 193 -1.22 1.43 1.15
CA TYR A 193 -1.92 0.43 0.35
C TYR A 193 -0.89 -0.47 -0.34
N SER A 194 -1.29 -1.64 -0.81
CA SER A 194 -0.37 -2.57 -1.45
C SER A 194 -0.77 -2.90 -2.88
N ILE A 195 0.22 -3.06 -3.75
CA ILE A 195 0.05 -3.53 -5.13
C ILE A 195 0.84 -4.83 -5.26
N GLY A 196 0.26 -5.87 -5.85
CA GLY A 196 0.97 -7.14 -5.99
C GLY A 196 0.36 -8.11 -6.97
N MET A 197 0.99 -9.29 -7.07
CA MET A 197 0.48 -10.42 -7.85
C MET A 197 0.35 -11.66 -6.95
N GLY A 198 -0.56 -12.56 -7.32
CA GLY A 198 -0.77 -13.83 -6.62
C GLY A 198 -1.47 -13.68 -5.27
N GLU A 199 -1.63 -14.79 -4.56
CA GLU A 199 -2.25 -14.82 -3.23
C GLU A 199 -1.47 -14.00 -2.21
N TYR A 200 -2.18 -13.15 -1.47
CA TYR A 200 -1.62 -12.45 -0.35
C TYR A 200 -1.60 -13.39 0.86
N TYR A 201 -0.45 -14.01 1.13
CA TYR A 201 -0.27 -14.84 2.32
C TYR A 201 0.06 -13.95 3.52
N ALA A 202 -0.93 -13.73 4.39
CA ALA A 202 -0.81 -12.93 5.61
C ALA A 202 0.11 -13.53 6.71
N LYS A 203 0.86 -14.60 6.44
CA LYS A 203 1.81 -15.21 7.40
C LYS A 203 3.14 -14.43 7.51
N ILE A 204 3.08 -13.12 7.41
CA ILE A 204 4.15 -12.26 7.92
C ILE A 204 3.60 -11.71 9.24
N GLU A 205 3.78 -12.46 10.32
CA GLU A 205 3.73 -11.84 11.63
C GLU A 205 4.77 -10.72 11.62
N PRO A 206 4.44 -9.50 12.06
CA PRO A 206 5.47 -8.50 12.28
C PRO A 206 6.46 -9.14 13.24
N LYS A 207 7.70 -9.41 12.77
CA LYS A 207 8.79 -9.74 13.70
C LYS A 207 8.76 -8.64 14.75
N GLN A 208 8.33 -8.98 15.97
CA GLN A 208 8.53 -8.13 17.11
C GLN A 208 10.02 -7.79 17.07
N THR A 209 10.31 -6.52 16.82
CA THR A 209 11.63 -6.01 17.09
C THR A 209 11.63 -5.93 18.61
N GLU A 210 12.12 -6.97 19.27
CA GLU A 210 12.46 -6.86 20.67
C GLU A 210 13.51 -5.75 20.74
N THR A 211 13.07 -4.56 21.12
CA THR A 211 13.97 -3.60 21.74
C THR A 211 14.38 -4.26 23.04
N ILE A 212 15.57 -4.84 23.06
CA ILE A 212 16.22 -5.20 24.32
C ILE A 212 16.49 -3.86 25.00
N ASP A 213 15.62 -3.50 25.93
CA ASP A 213 15.90 -2.43 26.88
C ASP A 213 16.87 -3.05 27.89
N ASP A 214 18.15 -2.66 27.82
CA ASP A 214 19.26 -3.17 28.63
C ASP A 214 19.13 -2.81 30.13
N ASN A 215 17.92 -2.62 30.67
CA ASN A 215 17.74 -2.06 32.01
C ASN A 215 16.61 -2.59 32.89
N GLU A 216 15.96 -3.72 32.56
CA GLU A 216 15.07 -4.37 33.53
C GLU A 216 15.39 -5.86 33.76
N ASN A 217 15.86 -6.14 34.98
CA ASN A 217 15.88 -7.44 35.68
C ASN A 217 16.88 -8.53 35.23
N ILE A 218 18.16 -8.27 35.52
CA ILE A 218 19.23 -9.30 35.59
C ILE A 218 18.94 -10.41 36.63
N THR A 219 17.98 -10.23 37.54
CA THR A 219 17.79 -11.17 38.67
C THR A 219 16.97 -12.43 38.32
N GLN A 220 16.24 -12.46 37.20
CA GLN A 220 15.44 -13.65 36.82
C GLN A 220 16.20 -14.66 35.93
N PHE A 221 17.28 -14.24 35.26
CA PHE A 221 18.07 -15.12 34.39
C PHE A 221 19.01 -16.08 35.16
N LEU A 222 19.32 -15.79 36.43
CA LEU A 222 20.19 -16.64 37.26
C LEU A 222 19.45 -17.80 37.94
N TYR A 223 18.11 -17.77 38.04
CA TYR A 223 17.34 -18.86 38.66
C TYR A 223 17.08 -20.05 37.71
N CYS A 224 17.08 -19.84 36.39
CA CYS A 224 16.93 -20.94 35.43
C CYS A 224 18.24 -21.71 35.16
N TYR A 225 19.41 -21.11 35.44
CA TYR A 225 20.70 -21.79 35.23
C TYR A 225 21.07 -22.78 36.35
N HIS A 226 20.47 -22.67 37.55
CA HIS A 226 20.68 -23.64 38.63
C HIS A 226 19.80 -24.89 38.56
N ILE A 227 18.75 -24.89 37.73
CA ILE A 227 17.86 -26.05 37.59
C ILE A 227 18.34 -26.97 36.44
N PHE A 228 19.05 -26.45 35.44
CA PHE A 228 19.55 -27.26 34.32
C PHE A 228 20.86 -28.03 34.58
N LEU A 229 21.66 -27.66 35.59
CA LEU A 229 22.89 -28.41 35.92
C LEU A 229 22.64 -29.68 36.77
N ASN A 230 21.47 -29.84 37.39
CA ASN A 230 21.14 -31.03 38.20
C ASN A 230 20.41 -32.14 37.42
N CYS A 231 20.12 -31.96 36.13
CA CYS A 231 19.50 -32.99 35.29
C CYS A 231 20.48 -33.75 34.38
N ILE A 232 21.79 -33.44 34.40
CA ILE A 232 22.81 -34.13 33.58
C ILE A 232 23.68 -35.12 34.39
N VAL A 233 23.48 -35.23 35.71
CA VAL A 233 24.22 -36.19 36.56
C VAL A 233 23.28 -37.24 37.15
N PHE A 234 22.54 -37.98 36.32
CA PHE A 234 21.87 -39.23 36.73
C PHE A 234 21.59 -40.18 35.55
N ILE A 235 22.54 -40.31 34.61
CA ILE A 235 22.58 -41.47 33.69
C ILE A 235 24.04 -41.90 33.48
N VAL A 236 24.71 -42.36 34.53
CA VAL A 236 25.77 -43.38 34.44
C VAL A 236 25.81 -44.11 35.79
N VAL A 237 25.99 -45.44 35.75
CA VAL A 237 26.19 -46.39 36.86
C VAL A 237 24.93 -47.08 37.40
N LEU A 238 24.46 -48.08 36.64
CA LEU A 238 24.01 -49.36 37.21
C LEU A 238 24.67 -50.50 36.41
N LYS A 239 25.83 -50.92 36.91
CA LYS A 239 26.31 -52.31 36.91
C LYS A 239 27.28 -52.48 38.06
#